data_AF-A0A4U3ETI3-F1
#
_entry.id   AF-A0A4U3ETI3-F1
#
_cell.length_a   1.000
_cell.length_b   1.000
_cell.length_c   1.000
_cell.angle_alpha   90.00
_cell.angle_beta   90.00
_cell.angle_gamma   90.00
#
_symmetry.space_group_name_H-M   'P 1'
#
loop_
_entity.id
_entity.type
_entity.pdbx_description
1 polymer ?
#
loop_
_entity_poly.entity_id
_entity_poly.type
_entity_poly.pdbx_seq_one_letter_code
_entity_poly.pdbx_strand_id
1 'polypeptide(L)'
;MRTQKNLELLNSIPVQDACANHEGLIYVLVQNTEANLKILRQITGSDDPIHITSSGIDISAIAWNFTTAEWFDGSTFLSGKPGRSGGQIMDS
;
A
#
# COMPACT_ATOMS: atom_id res chain seq x y z
N MET A 1 13.49 -12.74 1.10
CA MET A 1 14.36 -11.54 0.95
C MET A 1 13.82 -10.53 -0.07
N ARG A 2 13.32 -10.93 -1.26
CA ARG A 2 12.83 -9.97 -2.28
C ARG A 2 11.57 -9.19 -1.85
N THR A 3 10.67 -9.82 -1.10
CA THR A 3 9.37 -9.25 -0.70
C THR A 3 9.47 -8.15 0.37
N GLN A 4 10.45 -8.22 1.28
CA GLN A 4 10.70 -7.16 2.28
C GLN A 4 11.22 -5.87 1.63
N LYS A 5 12.16 -5.99 0.69
CA LYS A 5 12.63 -4.85 -0.11
C LYS A 5 11.50 -4.22 -0.92
N ASN A 6 10.59 -5.05 -1.46
CA ASN A 6 9.42 -4.56 -2.18
C ASN A 6 8.47 -3.78 -1.26
N LEU A 7 8.31 -4.20 0.01
CA LEU A 7 7.53 -3.45 0.99
C LEU A 7 8.16 -2.08 1.31
N GLU A 8 9.49 -2.03 1.49
CA GLU A 8 10.22 -0.77 1.71
C GLU A 8 10.09 0.18 0.51
N LEU A 9 10.21 -0.36 -0.72
CA LEU A 9 10.00 0.40 -1.95
C LEU A 9 8.56 0.92 -2.03
N LEU A 10 7.57 0.10 -1.72
CA LEU A 10 6.16 0.51 -1.76
C LEU A 10 5.87 1.62 -0.74
N ASN A 11 6.37 1.48 0.49
CA ASN A 11 6.25 2.49 1.55
C ASN A 11 7.01 3.79 1.28
N SER A 12 7.92 3.81 0.29
CA SER A 12 8.60 5.03 -0.14
C SER A 12 7.75 5.92 -1.06
N ILE A 13 6.62 5.40 -1.57
CA ILE A 13 5.74 6.13 -2.48
C ILE A 13 4.75 6.95 -1.64
N PRO A 14 4.68 8.29 -1.83
CA PRO A 14 3.68 9.11 -1.15
C PRO A 14 2.27 8.71 -1.55
N VAL A 15 1.44 8.39 -0.55
CA VAL A 15 0.01 8.13 -0.72
C VAL A 15 -0.69 9.44 -1.05
N GLN A 16 -1.46 9.43 -2.15
CA GLN A 16 -2.31 10.55 -2.54
C GLN A 16 -3.68 10.44 -1.86
N ASP A 17 -4.26 9.24 -1.91
CA ASP A 17 -5.57 8.94 -1.36
C ASP A 17 -5.64 7.46 -0.99
N ALA A 18 -6.40 7.12 0.03
CA ALA A 18 -6.56 5.74 0.46
C ALA A 18 -7.87 5.54 1.20
N CYS A 19 -8.45 4.36 1.04
CA CYS A 19 -9.57 3.91 1.82
C CYS A 19 -9.25 2.54 2.42
N ALA A 20 -9.45 2.43 3.72
CA ALA A 20 -9.39 1.18 4.46
C ALA A 20 -10.58 1.12 5.42
N ASN A 21 -11.01 -0.10 5.74
CA ASN A 21 -12.04 -0.35 6.74
C ASN A 21 -11.49 -1.27 7.85
N HIS A 22 -12.34 -1.68 8.78
CA HIS A 22 -11.96 -2.58 9.88
C HIS A 22 -11.54 -3.99 9.40
N GLU A 23 -11.85 -4.32 8.16
CA GLU A 23 -11.60 -5.61 7.52
C GLU A 23 -10.30 -5.60 6.69
N GLY A 24 -9.88 -4.45 6.17
CA GLY A 24 -8.60 -4.30 5.47
C GLY A 24 -8.52 -3.05 4.57
N LEU A 25 -7.53 -3.06 3.70
CA LEU A 25 -7.36 -2.07 2.65
C LEU A 25 -8.43 -2.23 1.56
N ILE A 26 -9.07 -1.13 1.16
CA ILE A 26 -10.00 -1.11 0.03
C ILE A 26 -9.26 -0.62 -1.21
N TYR A 27 -8.63 0.56 -1.12
CA TYR A 27 -7.74 1.06 -2.17
C TYR A 27 -6.64 1.96 -1.62
N VAL A 28 -5.52 2.06 -2.35
CA VAL A 28 -4.52 3.13 -2.23
C VAL A 28 -4.20 3.68 -3.61
N LEU A 29 -4.34 4.99 -3.75
CA LEU A 29 -3.95 5.75 -4.92
C LEU A 29 -2.67 6.54 -4.62
N VAL A 30 -1.77 6.53 -5.60
CA VAL A 30 -0.57 7.37 -5.62
C VAL A 30 -0.57 8.24 -6.87
N GLN A 31 0.17 9.35 -6.84
CA GLN A 31 0.27 10.22 -8.01
C GLN A 31 0.85 9.47 -9.22
N ASN A 32 0.29 9.72 -10.40
CA ASN A 32 0.84 9.21 -11.65
C ASN A 32 2.06 10.04 -12.08
N THR A 33 3.24 9.67 -11.57
CA THR A 33 4.53 10.27 -11.92
C THR A 33 5.50 9.21 -12.42
N GLU A 34 6.46 9.61 -13.25
CA GLU A 34 7.50 8.67 -13.71
C GLU A 34 8.31 8.06 -12.56
N ALA A 35 8.54 8.83 -11.49
CA ALA A 35 9.25 8.33 -10.31
C ALA A 35 8.48 7.17 -9.65
N ASN A 36 7.17 7.34 -9.46
CA ASN A 36 6.32 6.31 -8.87
C ASN A 36 6.23 5.08 -9.79
N LEU A 37 6.03 5.28 -11.10
CA LEU A 37 6.03 4.18 -12.09
C LEU A 37 7.34 3.40 -12.08
N LYS A 38 8.49 4.08 -11.97
CA LYS A 38 9.81 3.43 -11.89
C LYS A 38 9.96 2.57 -10.63
N ILE A 39 9.40 2.98 -9.50
CA ILE A 39 9.39 2.18 -8.27
C ILE A 39 8.48 0.96 -8.44
N LEU A 40 7.26 1.17 -8.94
CA LEU A 40 6.29 0.09 -9.15
C LEU A 40 6.83 -0.99 -10.11
N ARG A 41 7.47 -0.60 -11.21
CA ARG A 41 8.17 -1.51 -12.14
C ARG A 41 9.28 -2.33 -11.48
N GLN A 42 9.99 -1.77 -10.50
CA GLN A 42 11.00 -2.52 -9.75
C GLN A 42 10.38 -3.58 -8.84
N ILE A 43 9.18 -3.31 -8.33
CA ILE A 43 8.42 -4.24 -7.47
C ILE A 43 7.83 -5.38 -8.33
N THR A 44 7.16 -5.03 -9.42
CA THR A 44 6.35 -5.94 -10.24
C THR A 44 7.17 -6.68 -11.29
N GLY A 45 8.25 -6.06 -11.78
CA GLY A 45 9.05 -6.56 -12.91
C GLY A 45 8.40 -6.34 -14.29
N SER A 46 7.19 -5.79 -14.36
CA SER A 46 6.48 -5.47 -15.61
C SER A 46 5.41 -4.38 -15.41
N ASP A 47 4.85 -3.86 -16.50
CA ASP A 47 3.79 -2.85 -16.48
C ASP A 47 2.37 -3.44 -16.32
N ASP A 48 2.18 -4.73 -16.62
CA ASP A 48 0.85 -5.38 -16.63
C ASP A 48 0.02 -5.20 -15.34
N PRO A 49 0.59 -5.29 -14.11
CA PRO A 49 -0.18 -5.10 -12.89
C PRO A 49 -0.37 -3.62 -12.48
N ILE A 50 0.17 -2.66 -13.25
CA ILE A 50 0.09 -1.23 -12.92
C ILE A 50 -1.22 -0.66 -13.46
N HIS A 51 -2.19 -0.45 -12.56
CA HIS A 51 -3.49 0.10 -12.92
C HIS A 51 -3.50 1.63 -12.83
N ILE A 52 -3.47 2.29 -14.00
CA ILE A 52 -3.56 3.76 -14.10
C ILE A 52 -5.03 4.16 -14.26
N THR A 53 -5.49 5.04 -13.39
CA THR A 53 -6.84 5.62 -13.39
C THR A 53 -6.78 7.10 -13.76
N SER A 54 -7.94 7.75 -13.95
CA SER A 54 -8.01 9.20 -14.11
C SER A 54 -7.53 9.99 -12.89
N SER A 55 -7.46 9.35 -11.72
CA SER A 55 -7.15 9.98 -10.43
C SER A 55 -5.74 9.68 -9.92
N GLY A 56 -4.99 8.77 -10.56
CA GLY A 56 -3.69 8.30 -10.10
C GLY A 56 -3.45 6.83 -10.43
N ILE A 57 -2.45 6.22 -9.79
CA ILE A 57 -2.13 4.80 -9.93
C ILE A 57 -2.70 4.07 -8.72
N ASP A 58 -3.53 3.05 -8.96
CA ASP A 58 -4.00 2.14 -7.92
C ASP A 58 -2.94 1.08 -7.64
N ILE A 59 -2.39 1.11 -6.43
CA ILE A 59 -1.30 0.21 -6.00
C ILE A 59 -1.78 -0.93 -5.09
N SER A 60 -3.09 -1.07 -4.87
CA SER A 60 -3.66 -2.02 -3.91
C SER A 60 -3.36 -3.46 -4.30
N ALA A 61 -3.52 -3.79 -5.58
CA ALA A 61 -3.15 -5.11 -6.10
C ALA A 61 -1.64 -5.35 -6.05
N ILE A 62 -0.82 -4.31 -6.21
CA ILE A 62 0.65 -4.42 -6.12
C ILE A 62 1.06 -4.70 -4.68
N ALA A 63 0.44 -4.01 -3.71
CA ALA A 63 0.63 -4.24 -2.29
C ALA A 63 0.36 -5.70 -1.93
N TRP A 64 -0.78 -6.26 -2.34
CA TRP A 64 -1.14 -7.64 -2.03
C TRP A 64 -0.30 -8.70 -2.74
N ASN A 65 0.00 -8.50 -4.03
CA ASN A 65 0.55 -9.58 -4.84
C ASN A 65 2.09 -9.60 -4.91
N PHE A 66 2.75 -8.47 -4.63
CA PHE A 66 4.19 -8.32 -4.89
C PHE A 66 5.00 -7.87 -3.68
N THR A 67 4.37 -7.65 -2.53
CA THR A 67 5.07 -7.27 -1.29
C THR A 67 4.82 -8.28 -0.18
N THR A 68 5.38 -8.06 1.01
CA THR A 68 4.97 -8.75 2.24
C THR A 68 3.81 -8.05 2.96
N ALA A 69 3.19 -7.02 2.37
CA ALA A 69 2.10 -6.28 3.01
C ALA A 69 0.83 -7.14 3.15
N GLU A 70 0.32 -7.20 4.37
CA GLU A 70 -0.97 -7.83 4.70
C GLU A 70 -1.97 -6.79 5.23
N TRP A 71 -1.50 -5.58 5.55
CA TRP A 71 -2.33 -4.53 6.13
C TRP A 71 -1.88 -3.13 5.72
N PHE A 72 -2.80 -2.16 5.79
CA PHE A 72 -2.51 -0.72 5.67
C PHE A 72 -3.08 -0.01 6.89
N ASP A 73 -2.26 0.76 7.61
CA ASP A 73 -2.67 1.43 8.86
C ASP A 73 -3.16 2.87 8.66
N GLY A 74 -3.29 3.32 7.41
CA GLY A 74 -3.61 4.70 7.05
C GLY A 74 -2.40 5.55 6.70
N SER A 75 -1.19 5.10 7.05
CA SER A 75 0.06 5.82 6.74
C SER A 75 1.04 4.95 5.96
N THR A 76 1.16 3.67 6.32
CA THR A 76 2.12 2.73 5.72
C THR A 76 1.52 1.34 5.57
N PHE A 77 2.07 0.57 4.64
CA PHE A 77 1.80 -0.85 4.50
C PHE A 77 2.62 -1.64 5.52
N LEU A 78 1.96 -2.59 6.17
CA LEU A 78 2.50 -3.42 7.23
C LEU A 78 2.48 -4.89 6.82
N SER A 79 3.47 -5.65 7.28
CA SER A 79 3.54 -7.11 7.06
C SER A 79 2.61 -7.92 7.97
N GLY A 80 1.62 -7.27 8.58
CA GLY A 80 0.67 -7.87 9.51
C GLY A 80 -0.29 -6.81 10.04
N LYS A 81 -1.48 -7.24 10.45
CA LYS A 81 -2.46 -6.35 11.08
C LYS A 81 -1.86 -5.76 12.36
N PRO A 82 -1.85 -4.43 12.55
CA PRO A 82 -1.41 -3.86 13.81
C PRO A 82 -2.31 -4.45 14.90
N GLY A 83 -1.67 -5.00 15.94
CA GLY A 83 -2.41 -5.51 17.08
C GLY A 83 -3.39 -4.43 17.51
N ARG A 84 -4.64 -4.80 17.80
CA ARG A 84 -5.58 -3.87 18.45
C ARG A 84 -4.89 -3.44 19.74
N SER A 85 -4.15 -2.34 19.72
CA SER A 85 -3.81 -1.61 20.92
C SER A 85 -5.17 -1.32 21.52
N GLY A 86 -5.49 -2.03 22.60
CA GLY A 86 -6.70 -1.82 23.35
C GLY A 86 -6.73 -0.36 23.78
N GLY A 87 -7.36 0.48 22.98
CA GLY A 87 -7.96 1.69 23.46
C GLY A 87 -8.99 1.23 24.46
N GLN A 88 -8.63 1.30 25.74
CA GLN A 88 -9.60 1.55 26.80
C GLN A 88 -10.49 2.69 26.28
N ILE A 89 -11.69 2.34 25.84
CA ILE A 89 -12.80 3.26 25.91
C ILE A 89 -13.02 3.40 27.42
N MET A 90 -12.35 4.38 28.04
CA MET A 90 -12.85 4.93 29.29
C MET A 90 -14.05 5.77 28.89
N ASP A 91 -15.23 5.15 28.90
CA ASP A 91 -16.46 5.91 29.06
C ASP A 91 -16.33 6.68 30.39
N SER A 92 -16.39 8.01 30.32
CA SER A 92 -16.60 8.89 31.47
C SER A 92 -18.07 9.30 31.52
#